data_AF-A0A366CV28-F1
#
_entry.id   AF-A0A366CV28-F1
#
_cell.length_a   1.000
_cell.length_b   1.000
_cell.length_c   1.000
_cell.angle_alpha   90.00
_cell.angle_beta   90.00
_cell.angle_gamma   90.00
#
_symmetry.space_group_name_H-M   'P 1'
#
loop_
_entity.id
_entity.type
_entity.pdbx_description
1 polymer ?
#
loop_
_entity_poly.entity_id
_entity_poly.type
_entity_poly.pdbx_seq_one_letter_code
_entity_poly.pdbx_strand_id
1 'polypeptide(L)' 'METKMTTEINVLKLTLHSYLVGYLAGTKNGRNVLHFAESYQSSTARPTFSLTTHPNYPRADKML' A
#
# COMPACT_ATOMS: atom_id res chain seq x y z
N MET A 1 -2.75 -26.71 -24.59
CA MET A 1 -3.11 -26.54 -23.18
C MET A 1 -2.51 -25.22 -22.74
N GLU A 2 -3.34 -24.25 -22.36
CA GLU A 2 -2.89 -22.94 -21.91
C GLU A 2 -2.56 -23.04 -20.41
N THR A 3 -1.27 -22.96 -20.07
CA THR A 3 -0.81 -23.04 -18.68
C THR A 3 -1.19 -21.74 -17.99
N LYS A 4 -2.32 -21.73 -17.29
CA LYS A 4 -2.71 -20.61 -16.42
C LYS A 4 -1.73 -20.56 -15.26
N MET A 5 -0.67 -19.75 -15.40
CA MET A 5 0.27 -19.42 -14.32
C MET A 5 -0.50 -18.61 -13.27
N THR A 6 -1.20 -19.29 -12.37
CA THR A 6 -1.73 -18.67 -11.16
C THR A 6 -0.55 -18.35 -10.26
N THR A 7 0.09 -17.21 -10.50
CA THR A 7 1.05 -16.65 -9.57
C THR A 7 0.29 -16.41 -8.27
N GLU A 8 0.46 -17.28 -7.28
CA GLU A 8 -0.13 -17.07 -5.95
C GLU A 8 0.47 -15.78 -5.38
N ILE A 9 -0.39 -14.79 -5.22
CA ILE A 9 -0.08 -13.50 -4.61
C ILE A 9 -0.79 -13.50 -3.27
N ASN A 10 -0.04 -13.25 -2.19
CA ASN A 10 -0.62 -13.02 -0.88
C ASN A 10 -0.97 -11.54 -0.75
N VAL A 11 -2.17 -11.24 -0.27
CA VAL A 11 -2.63 -9.86 -0.09
C VAL A 11 -2.95 -9.61 1.37
N LEU A 12 -2.33 -8.58 1.95
CA LEU A 12 -2.64 -8.10 3.30
C LEU A 12 -3.34 -6.74 3.20
N LYS A 13 -4.49 -6.63 3.86
CA LYS A 13 -5.14 -5.34 4.12
C LYS A 13 -4.43 -4.67 5.30
N LEU A 14 -3.88 -3.49 5.08
CA LEU A 14 -3.20 -2.71 6.12
C LEU A 14 -4.14 -1.66 6.69
N THR A 15 -4.32 -1.68 8.00
CA THR A 15 -5.12 -0.70 8.74
C THR A 15 -4.33 -0.10 9.90
N LEU A 16 -4.48 1.19 10.15
CA LEU A 16 -3.83 1.91 11.25
C LEU A 16 -4.86 2.81 11.94
N HIS A 17 -5.09 2.61 13.25
CA HIS A 17 -6.14 3.33 14.00
C HIS A 17 -7.51 3.33 13.30
N SER A 18 -7.92 2.18 12.75
CA SER A 18 -9.15 2.01 11.96
C SER A 18 -9.17 2.73 10.60
N TYR A 19 -8.09 3.42 10.20
CA TYR A 19 -7.92 3.93 8.84
C TYR A 19 -7.39 2.81 7.94
N LEU A 20 -8.04 2.61 6.79
CA LEU A 20 -7.48 1.80 5.72
C LEU A 20 -6.29 2.54 5.12
N VAL A 21 -5.09 1.99 5.29
CA VAL A 21 -3.87 2.54 4.68
C VAL A 21 -3.75 2.07 3.23
N GLY A 22 -3.99 0.78 2.99
CA GLY A 22 -3.83 0.19 1.66
C GLY A 22 -3.74 -1.33 1.68
N TYR A 23 -3.22 -1.89 0.60
CA TYR A 23 -3.04 -3.32 0.41
C TYR A 23 -1.60 -3.64 0.04
N LEU A 24 -1.03 -4.62 0.72
CA LEU A 24 0.30 -5.14 0.45
C LEU A 24 0.18 -6.46 -0.32
N ALA A 25 0.63 -6.47 -1.56
CA ALA A 25 0.74 -7.67 -2.38
C ALA A 25 2.17 -8.23 -2.30
N GLY A 26 2.30 -9.48 -1.83
CA GLY A 26 3.56 -10.23 -1.78
C GLY A 26 3.59 -11.32 -2.84
N THR A 27 4.69 -11.40 -3.60
CA THR A 27 4.94 -12.45 -4.60
C THR A 27 5.92 -13.49 -4.08
N LYS A 28 5.93 -14.69 -4.68
CA LYS A 28 6.80 -15.81 -4.24
C LYS A 28 8.31 -15.51 -4.26
N ASN A 29 8.75 -14.56 -5.08
CA ASN A 29 10.15 -14.12 -5.12
C ASN A 29 10.52 -13.09 -4.04
N GLY A 30 9.63 -12.81 -3.09
CA GLY A 30 9.87 -11.88 -1.98
C GLY A 30 9.63 -10.41 -2.32
N ARG A 31 9.24 -10.08 -3.56
CA ARG A 31 8.85 -8.71 -3.91
C ARG A 31 7.53 -8.36 -3.23
N ASN A 32 7.50 -7.17 -2.64
CA ASN A 32 6.31 -6.59 -2.02
C ASN A 32 5.93 -5.31 -2.77
N VAL A 33 4.65 -5.17 -3.07
CA VAL A 33 4.07 -3.97 -3.67
C VAL A 33 2.98 -3.46 -2.75
N LEU A 34 3.18 -2.27 -2.19
CA LEU A 34 2.17 -1.58 -1.39
C LEU A 34 1.40 -0.64 -2.31
N HIS A 35 0.07 -0.76 -2.29
CA HIS A 35 -0.84 0.17 -2.94
C HIS A 35 -1.66 0.91 -1.88
N PHE A 36 -1.49 2.23 -1.80
CA PHE A 36 -2.23 3.06 -0.84
C PHE A 36 -3.69 3.20 -1.28
N ALA A 37 -4.61 3.12 -0.32
CA ALA A 37 -6.02 3.35 -0.60
C ALA A 37 -6.27 4.82 -0.97
N GLU A 38 -7.15 5.08 -1.92
CA GLU A 38 -7.50 6.44 -2.36
C GLU A 38 -7.97 7.32 -1.18
N SER A 39 -8.74 6.75 -0.25
CA SER A 39 -9.18 7.42 0.98
C SER A 39 -8.03 7.83 1.90
N TYR A 40 -6.92 7.08 1.87
CA TYR A 40 -5.71 7.42 2.62
C TYR A 40 -4.93 8.51 1.89
N GLN A 41 -4.73 8.40 0.58
CA GLN A 41 -3.98 9.38 -0.22
C GLN A 41 -4.62 10.78 -0.17
N SER A 42 -5.94 10.84 -0.31
CA SER A 42 -6.72 12.10 -0.35
C SER A 42 -6.90 12.78 1.02
N SER A 43 -6.66 12.08 2.13
CA SER A 43 -6.86 12.62 3.48
C SER A 43 -5.61 13.28 4.03
N THR A 44 -5.67 14.58 4.34
CA THR A 44 -4.59 15.30 5.06
C THR A 44 -4.56 14.97 6.56
N ALA A 45 -5.65 14.43 7.10
CA ALA A 45 -5.78 14.03 8.51
C ALA A 45 -5.42 12.55 8.77
N ARG A 46 -4.86 11.86 7.78
CA ARG A 46 -4.48 10.44 7.88
C ARG A 46 -3.39 10.21 8.96
N PRO A 47 -3.39 9.06 9.64
CA PRO A 47 -2.28 8.70 10.52
C PRO A 47 -1.00 8.47 9.71
N THR A 48 0.16 8.67 10.33
CA THR A 48 1.45 8.49 9.63
C THR A 48 1.83 7.02 9.55
N PHE A 49 1.73 6.43 8.37
CA PHE A 49 2.24 5.07 8.11
C PHE A 49 3.77 5.01 8.06
N SER A 50 4.40 5.94 7.35
CA SER A 50 5.85 6.13 7.24
C SER A 50 6.18 7.61 7.20
N LEU A 51 7.36 8.00 7.70
CA LEU A 51 7.85 9.39 7.61
C LEU A 51 7.90 9.90 6.16
N THR A 52 8.19 9.02 5.18
CA THR A 52 8.21 9.38 3.75
C THR A 52 6.83 9.61 3.13
N THR A 53 5.76 9.23 3.85
CA THR A 53 4.36 9.41 3.43
C THR A 53 3.62 10.46 4.25
N HIS A 54 4.31 11.07 5.22
CA HIS A 54 3.78 12.13 6.06
C HIS A 54 3.46 13.37 5.19
N PRO A 55 2.30 14.05 5.36
CA PRO A 55 1.92 15.21 4.54
C PRO A 55 2.99 16.30 4.41
N ASN A 56 3.73 16.56 5.49
CA ASN A 56 4.81 17.55 5.54
C ASN A 56 6.19 17.05 5.03
N TYR A 57 6.31 15.80 4.58
CA TYR A 57 7.56 15.30 4.02
C TYR A 57 7.71 15.74 2.56
N PRO A 58 8.89 16.21 2.11
CA PRO A 58 9.08 16.63 0.73
C PRO A 58 8.72 15.53 -0.27
N ARG A 59 7.81 15.86 -1.21
CA ARG A 59 7.34 14.95 -2.27
C ARG A 59 6.55 13.73 -1.77
N ALA A 60 5.94 13.80 -0.58
CA ALA A 60 5.09 12.73 -0.06
C ALA A 60 3.92 12.39 -1.00
N ASP A 61 3.39 13.38 -1.72
CA ASP A 61 2.36 13.26 -2.75
C ASP A 61 2.78 12.40 -3.95
N LYS A 62 4.08 12.30 -4.23
CA LYS A 62 4.61 11.46 -5.32
C LYS A 62 4.89 10.02 -4.90
N MET A 63 4.97 9.78 -3.59
CA MET A 63 5.21 8.46 -3.00
C MET A 63 3.90 7.69 -2.77
N LEU A 64 2.82 8.44 -2.53
CA LEU A 64 1.46 7.95 -2.34
C LEU A 64 0.78 7.72 -3.68
#